data_AF-A0A218ZL56-F1
#
_entry.id   AF-A0A218ZL56-F1
#
_cell.length_a   1.000
_cell.length_b   1.000
_cell.length_c   1.000
_cell.angle_alpha   90.00
_cell.angle_beta   90.00
_cell.angle_gamma   90.00
#
_symmetry.space_group_name_H-M   'P 1'
#
loop_
_entity.id
_entity.type
_entity.pdbx_description
1 polymer ?
#
loop_
_entity_poly.entity_id
_entity_poly.type
_entity_poly.pdbx_seq_one_letter_code
_entity_poly.pdbx_strand_id
1 'polypeptide(L)'
;MEKKGTFIFGISILTLSVLLNFLTYRYSNFGKYFFYIILIEPLFSITFLSLYGLNGKKILRGLVSLKWIILLVSALFVWVYIILVMNLGTAEVSYLMESFYYPSFFEQTIFALVGIETLNLYFKRGTSIIISALFYEGYYFVVLINALPGFPGWYFPLFILDSFAIGLIYIGLYAVSKSIYISMTLQISLLMMVIFIPPLPAAFFYTLVPS
;
A
#
# COMPACT_ATOMS: atom_id res chain seq x y z
N MET A 1 -7.77 26.31 -6.94
CA MET A 1 -6.89 25.90 -5.83
C MET A 1 -5.56 25.45 -6.42
N GLU A 2 -4.53 26.30 -6.43
CA GLU A 2 -3.54 26.23 -7.53
C GLU A 2 -2.29 25.37 -7.34
N LYS A 3 -1.82 25.07 -6.12
CA LYS A 3 -0.71 24.12 -5.85
C LYS A 3 -0.62 23.83 -4.36
N LYS A 4 -0.68 24.91 -3.58
CA LYS A 4 -0.62 24.89 -2.12
C LYS A 4 -1.78 24.09 -1.50
N GLY A 5 -3.01 24.27 -2.01
CA GLY A 5 -4.18 23.53 -1.54
C GLY A 5 -4.08 22.03 -1.79
N THR A 6 -3.66 21.62 -2.98
CA THR A 6 -3.43 20.21 -3.33
C THR A 6 -2.32 19.58 -2.50
N PHE A 7 -1.27 20.36 -2.20
CA PHE A 7 -0.18 19.90 -1.34
C PHE A 7 -0.63 19.69 0.10
N ILE A 8 -1.29 20.68 0.69
CA ILE A 8 -1.84 20.57 2.05
C ILE A 8 -2.77 19.38 2.15
N PHE A 9 -3.70 19.24 1.20
CA PHE A 9 -4.63 18.11 1.17
C PHE A 9 -3.92 16.75 1.10
N GLY A 10 -2.93 16.60 0.21
CA GLY A 10 -2.20 15.34 0.08
C GLY A 10 -1.40 15.00 1.34
N ILE A 11 -0.73 15.98 1.95
CA ILE A 11 -0.04 15.78 3.24
C ILE A 11 -1.04 15.44 4.34
N SER A 12 -2.21 16.09 4.36
CA SER A 12 -3.28 15.77 5.30
C SER A 12 -3.77 14.33 5.13
N ILE A 13 -3.93 13.82 3.90
CA ILE A 13 -4.26 12.41 3.66
C ILE A 13 -3.15 11.52 4.20
N LEU A 14 -1.89 11.71 3.78
CA LEU A 14 -0.79 10.84 4.23
C LEU A 14 -0.70 10.77 5.76
N THR A 15 -0.89 11.91 6.43
CA THR A 15 -0.88 11.99 7.89
C THR A 15 -2.12 11.33 8.49
N LEU A 16 -3.29 11.56 7.89
CA LEU A 16 -4.55 10.94 8.31
C LEU A 16 -4.50 9.43 8.18
N SER A 17 -3.93 8.87 7.11
CA SER A 17 -3.75 7.43 6.91
C SER A 17 -2.95 6.79 8.06
N VAL A 18 -1.85 7.43 8.47
CA VAL A 18 -1.03 6.97 9.61
C VAL A 18 -1.80 7.08 10.93
N LEU A 19 -2.49 8.20 11.16
CA LEU A 19 -3.29 8.42 12.37
C LEU A 19 -4.48 7.46 12.48
N LEU A 20 -5.20 7.23 11.38
CA LEU A 20 -6.30 6.29 11.31
C LEU A 20 -5.81 4.88 11.59
N ASN A 21 -4.66 4.47 11.01
CA ASN A 21 -4.07 3.17 11.35
C ASN A 21 -3.81 3.05 12.86
N PHE A 22 -3.25 4.10 13.47
CA PHE A 22 -2.97 4.12 14.91
C PHE A 22 -4.22 4.00 15.78
N LEU A 23 -5.27 4.73 15.44
CA LEU A 23 -6.55 4.66 16.14
C LEU A 23 -7.22 3.28 15.93
N THR A 24 -7.13 2.72 14.72
CA THR A 24 -7.77 1.44 14.39
C THR A 24 -7.17 0.28 15.17
N TYR A 25 -5.85 0.25 15.38
CA TYR A 25 -5.20 -0.77 16.21
C TYR A 25 -5.52 -0.62 17.70
N ARG A 26 -5.76 0.60 18.18
CA ARG A 26 -6.05 0.86 19.60
C ARG A 26 -7.49 0.55 20.00
N TYR A 27 -8.44 0.60 19.07
CA TYR A 27 -9.85 0.33 19.32
C TYR A 27 -10.26 -0.95 18.58
N SER A 28 -10.43 -2.04 19.35
CA SER A 28 -10.60 -3.47 18.97
C SER A 28 -11.55 -3.88 17.81
N ASN A 29 -12.22 -2.97 17.10
CA ASN A 29 -13.09 -3.27 15.97
C ASN A 29 -12.35 -3.31 14.61
N PHE A 30 -11.22 -4.03 14.58
CA PHE A 30 -10.25 -4.10 13.48
C PHE A 30 -10.89 -4.38 12.11
N GLY A 31 -11.71 -5.44 11.99
CA GLY A 31 -12.18 -5.89 10.67
C GLY A 31 -13.16 -4.94 9.96
N LYS A 32 -14.08 -4.29 10.70
CA LYS A 32 -15.14 -3.50 10.06
C LYS A 32 -14.69 -2.10 9.69
N TYR A 33 -13.94 -1.42 10.55
CA TYR A 33 -13.52 -0.03 10.29
C TYR A 33 -12.36 0.07 9.30
N PHE A 34 -11.44 -0.90 9.33
CA PHE A 34 -10.32 -0.99 8.40
C PHE A 34 -10.79 -1.10 6.94
N PHE A 35 -11.83 -1.90 6.69
CA PHE A 35 -12.40 -2.09 5.36
C PHE A 35 -12.98 -0.79 4.76
N TYR A 36 -13.69 -0.01 5.58
CA TYR A 36 -14.24 1.28 5.15
C TYR A 36 -13.13 2.30 4.88
N ILE A 37 -12.10 2.36 5.73
CA ILE A 37 -10.96 3.27 5.54
C ILE A 37 -10.18 2.91 4.27
N ILE A 38 -9.92 1.61 4.06
CA ILE A 38 -9.14 1.10 2.93
C ILE A 38 -9.80 1.32 1.57
N LEU A 39 -11.12 1.37 1.49
CA LEU A 39 -11.81 1.62 0.23
C LEU A 39 -12.14 3.10 0.03
N ILE A 40 -12.58 3.79 1.08
CA ILE A 40 -13.04 5.18 0.99
C ILE A 40 -11.86 6.12 0.77
N GLU A 41 -10.75 5.92 1.48
CA GLU A 41 -9.62 6.85 1.43
C GLU A 41 -8.90 6.84 0.06
N PRO A 42 -8.64 5.69 -0.60
CA PRO A 42 -8.14 5.66 -1.97
C PRO A 42 -9.10 6.27 -2.98
N LEU A 43 -10.40 5.94 -2.90
CA LEU A 43 -11.41 6.47 -3.81
C LEU A 43 -11.54 7.99 -3.67
N PHE A 44 -11.61 8.50 -2.45
CA PHE A 44 -11.69 9.93 -2.18
C PHE A 44 -10.42 10.66 -2.63
N SER A 45 -9.25 10.10 -2.37
CA SER A 45 -7.95 10.68 -2.75
C SER A 45 -7.76 10.74 -4.27
N ILE A 46 -8.09 9.64 -4.97
CA ILE A 46 -8.08 9.60 -6.45
C ILE A 46 -9.08 10.60 -7.01
N THR A 47 -10.30 10.63 -6.48
CA THR A 47 -11.36 11.53 -6.95
C THR A 47 -10.95 12.99 -6.76
N PHE A 48 -10.44 13.35 -5.59
CA PHE A 48 -9.96 14.70 -5.32
C PHE A 48 -8.78 15.09 -6.20
N LEU A 49 -7.77 14.24 -6.35
CA LEU A 49 -6.65 14.50 -7.26
C LEU A 49 -7.10 14.57 -8.73
N SER A 50 -8.14 13.84 -9.10
CA SER A 50 -8.70 13.84 -10.45
C SER A 50 -9.48 15.13 -10.77
N LEU A 51 -10.20 15.68 -9.79
CA LEU A 51 -11.06 16.85 -9.95
C LEU A 51 -10.31 18.17 -9.65
N TYR A 52 -9.39 18.16 -8.69
CA TYR A 52 -8.75 19.36 -8.14
C TYR A 52 -7.22 19.33 -8.17
N GLY A 53 -6.60 18.21 -8.58
CA GLY A 53 -5.16 18.12 -8.79
C GLY A 53 -4.73 18.63 -10.17
N LEU A 54 -3.50 19.12 -10.27
CA LEU A 54 -2.95 19.76 -11.48
C LEU A 54 -2.81 18.86 -12.71
N ASN A 55 -3.16 17.57 -12.61
CA ASN A 55 -3.03 16.59 -13.71
C ASN A 55 -4.05 15.43 -13.62
N GLY A 56 -5.25 15.68 -13.09
CA GLY A 56 -6.25 14.63 -12.88
C GLY A 56 -6.58 13.75 -14.10
N LYS A 57 -6.66 14.36 -15.29
CA LYS A 57 -6.83 13.62 -16.56
C LYS A 57 -5.68 12.67 -16.88
N LYS A 58 -4.44 13.04 -16.53
CA LYS A 58 -3.24 12.21 -16.76
C LYS A 58 -3.18 11.05 -15.78
N ILE A 59 -3.59 11.28 -14.52
CA ILE A 59 -3.71 10.24 -13.50
C ILE A 59 -4.76 9.20 -13.91
N LEU A 60 -5.97 9.64 -14.28
CA LEU A 60 -7.03 8.74 -14.74
C LEU A 60 -6.64 7.96 -16.01
N ARG A 61 -5.99 8.60 -16.98
CA ARG A 61 -5.48 7.89 -18.18
C ARG A 61 -4.34 6.92 -17.86
N GLY A 62 -3.51 7.24 -16.86
CA GLY A 62 -2.46 6.37 -16.36
C GLY A 62 -3.00 5.12 -15.67
N LEU A 63 -4.13 5.25 -14.95
CA LEU A 63 -4.84 4.12 -14.34
C LEU A 63 -5.54 3.26 -15.40
N VAL A 64 -6.22 3.87 -16.37
CA VAL A 64 -7.01 3.15 -17.39
C VAL A 64 -6.21 2.93 -18.69
N SER A 65 -4.96 2.47 -18.59
CA SER A 65 -4.17 2.10 -19.77
C SER A 65 -4.39 0.64 -20.14
N LEU A 66 -4.50 0.34 -21.45
CA LEU A 66 -4.70 -1.02 -21.97
C LEU A 66 -3.64 -2.00 -21.45
N LYS A 67 -2.39 -1.53 -21.30
CA LYS A 67 -1.27 -2.34 -20.76
C LYS A 67 -1.53 -2.77 -19.32
N TRP A 68 -2.19 -1.93 -18.52
CA TRP A 68 -2.54 -2.25 -17.14
C TRP A 68 -3.77 -3.12 -17.03
N ILE A 69 -4.73 -2.95 -17.93
CA ILE A 69 -5.87 -3.86 -18.05
C ILE A 69 -5.38 -5.27 -18.34
N ILE A 70 -4.43 -5.44 -19.28
CA ILE A 70 -3.83 -6.76 -19.57
C ILE A 70 -3.14 -7.32 -18.32
N LEU A 71 -2.34 -6.53 -17.61
CA LEU A 71 -1.60 -6.98 -16.43
C LEU A 71 -2.56 -7.36 -15.28
N LEU A 72 -3.64 -6.62 -15.09
CA LEU A 72 -4.68 -6.89 -14.10
C LEU A 72 -5.50 -8.13 -14.47
N VAL A 73 -5.83 -8.32 -15.75
CA VAL A 73 -6.48 -9.53 -16.27
C VAL A 73 -5.57 -10.74 -16.10
N SER A 74 -4.28 -10.63 -16.43
CA SER A 74 -3.31 -11.71 -16.20
C SER A 74 -3.16 -12.05 -14.73
N ALA A 75 -3.12 -11.05 -13.85
CA ALA A 75 -3.13 -11.27 -12.41
C ALA A 75 -4.43 -11.98 -11.99
N LEU A 76 -5.61 -11.52 -12.42
CA LEU A 76 -6.89 -12.18 -12.14
C LEU A 76 -6.91 -13.63 -12.62
N PHE A 77 -6.36 -13.94 -13.79
CA PHE A 77 -6.26 -15.31 -14.30
C PHE A 77 -5.36 -16.19 -13.43
N VAL A 78 -4.21 -15.67 -13.00
CA VAL A 78 -3.32 -16.36 -12.05
C VAL A 78 -4.03 -16.58 -10.72
N TRP A 79 -4.81 -15.61 -10.26
CA TRP A 79 -5.62 -15.71 -9.04
C TRP A 79 -6.72 -16.75 -9.14
N VAL A 80 -7.50 -16.75 -10.22
CA VAL A 80 -8.53 -17.76 -10.48
C VAL A 80 -7.89 -19.16 -10.54
N TYR A 81 -6.73 -19.28 -11.19
CA TYR A 81 -5.99 -20.54 -11.24
C TYR A 81 -5.56 -21.01 -9.85
N ILE A 82 -4.98 -20.14 -9.02
CA ILE A 82 -4.58 -20.48 -7.64
C ILE A 82 -5.78 -20.94 -6.81
N ILE A 83 -6.91 -20.21 -6.88
CA ILE A 83 -8.14 -20.54 -6.15
C ILE A 83 -8.66 -21.93 -6.55
N LEU A 84 -8.69 -22.22 -7.85
CA LEU A 84 -9.16 -23.50 -8.37
C LEU A 84 -8.22 -24.66 -8.05
N VAL A 85 -6.90 -24.44 -8.12
CA VAL A 85 -5.88 -25.49 -7.88
C VAL A 85 -5.70 -25.78 -6.39
N MET A 86 -5.76 -24.76 -5.55
CA MET A 86 -5.67 -24.93 -4.09
C MET A 86 -7.01 -25.31 -3.44
N ASN A 87 -8.09 -25.39 -4.24
CA ASN A 87 -9.45 -25.69 -3.80
C ASN A 87 -9.91 -24.78 -2.65
N LEU A 88 -9.59 -23.50 -2.76
CA LEU A 88 -9.89 -22.51 -1.73
C LEU A 88 -11.39 -22.22 -1.70
N GLY A 89 -12.01 -22.42 -0.55
CA GLY A 89 -13.37 -22.02 -0.25
C GLY A 89 -13.52 -20.49 -0.17
N THR A 90 -14.77 -20.04 -0.11
CA THR A 90 -15.13 -18.60 -0.09
C THR A 90 -14.48 -17.84 1.07
N ALA A 91 -14.29 -18.48 2.22
CA ALA A 91 -13.64 -17.87 3.38
C ALA A 91 -12.15 -17.56 3.12
N GLU A 92 -11.43 -18.45 2.45
CA GLU A 92 -10.02 -18.24 2.14
C GLU A 92 -9.84 -17.20 1.03
N VAL A 93 -10.75 -17.15 0.05
CA VAL A 93 -10.77 -16.08 -0.97
C VAL A 93 -11.01 -14.72 -0.33
N SER A 94 -11.95 -14.61 0.61
CA SER A 94 -12.19 -13.37 1.35
C SER A 94 -10.97 -12.96 2.17
N TYR A 95 -10.32 -13.91 2.85
CA TYR A 95 -9.09 -13.65 3.61
C TYR A 95 -7.97 -13.10 2.71
N LEU A 96 -7.77 -13.67 1.52
CA LEU A 96 -6.75 -13.21 0.57
C LEU A 96 -7.05 -11.79 0.06
N MET A 97 -8.32 -11.48 -0.22
CA MET A 97 -8.72 -10.13 -0.65
C MET A 97 -8.53 -9.10 0.47
N GLU A 98 -8.96 -9.44 1.69
CA GLU A 98 -8.89 -8.57 2.87
C GLU A 98 -7.46 -8.38 3.40
N SER A 99 -6.60 -9.39 3.29
CA SER A 99 -5.26 -9.38 3.86
C SER A 99 -4.18 -8.94 2.88
N PHE A 100 -4.37 -9.16 1.57
CA PHE A 100 -3.36 -8.86 0.57
C PHE A 100 -3.81 -7.84 -0.46
N TYR A 101 -4.94 -8.05 -1.10
CA TYR A 101 -5.34 -7.22 -2.25
C TYR A 101 -5.75 -5.80 -1.83
N TYR A 102 -6.70 -5.66 -0.88
CA TYR A 102 -7.18 -4.35 -0.46
C TYR A 102 -6.11 -3.51 0.25
N PRO A 103 -5.30 -4.07 1.18
CA PRO A 103 -4.18 -3.34 1.77
C PRO A 103 -3.16 -2.88 0.73
N SER A 104 -2.80 -3.74 -0.23
CA SER A 104 -1.89 -3.35 -1.32
C SER A 104 -2.47 -2.23 -2.17
N PHE A 105 -3.76 -2.29 -2.51
CA PHE A 105 -4.42 -1.23 -3.28
C PHE A 105 -4.41 0.10 -2.54
N PHE A 106 -4.72 0.07 -1.25
CA PHE A 106 -4.67 1.24 -0.37
C PHE A 106 -3.26 1.82 -0.31
N GLU A 107 -2.28 1.02 0.05
CA GLU A 107 -0.90 1.45 0.24
C GLU A 107 -0.31 2.07 -1.03
N GLN A 108 -0.52 1.43 -2.19
CA GLN A 108 -0.03 1.96 -3.46
C GLN A 108 -0.79 3.22 -3.89
N THR A 109 -2.07 3.34 -3.57
CA THR A 109 -2.81 4.57 -3.87
C THR A 109 -2.36 5.73 -2.98
N ILE A 110 -2.20 5.50 -1.68
CA ILE A 110 -1.88 6.56 -0.72
C ILE A 110 -0.40 6.91 -0.77
N PHE A 111 0.50 5.96 -0.53
CA PHE A 111 1.92 6.28 -0.38
C PHE A 111 2.63 6.37 -1.73
N ALA A 112 2.22 5.59 -2.74
CA ALA A 112 2.81 5.72 -4.06
C ALA A 112 2.15 6.86 -4.86
N LEU A 113 0.85 6.77 -5.16
CA LEU A 113 0.19 7.76 -6.02
C LEU A 113 0.00 9.12 -5.35
N VAL A 114 -0.71 9.20 -4.22
CA VAL A 114 -0.96 10.49 -3.54
C VAL A 114 0.36 11.07 -3.07
N GLY A 115 1.18 10.29 -2.39
CA GLY A 115 2.49 10.71 -1.90
C GLY A 115 3.37 11.33 -2.97
N ILE A 116 3.59 10.63 -4.09
CA ILE A 116 4.46 11.13 -5.16
C ILE A 116 3.85 12.32 -5.89
N GLU A 117 2.56 12.30 -6.22
CA GLU A 117 1.94 13.42 -6.94
C GLU A 117 1.86 14.69 -6.07
N THR A 118 1.67 14.55 -4.76
CA THR A 118 1.70 15.64 -3.79
C THR A 118 3.10 16.18 -3.58
N LEU A 119 4.08 15.32 -3.28
CA LEU A 119 5.43 15.76 -2.94
C LEU A 119 6.18 16.35 -4.14
N ASN A 120 5.92 15.87 -5.37
CA ASN A 120 6.52 16.43 -6.58
C ASN A 120 6.11 17.88 -6.87
N LEU A 121 5.10 18.42 -6.18
CA LEU A 121 4.72 19.83 -6.32
C LEU A 121 5.82 20.79 -5.83
N TYR A 122 6.63 20.34 -4.86
CA TYR A 122 7.65 21.17 -4.18
C TYR A 122 9.02 20.50 -4.10
N PHE A 123 9.10 19.18 -4.26
CA PHE A 123 10.35 18.43 -4.14
C PHE A 123 10.74 17.76 -5.46
N LYS A 124 12.03 17.44 -5.61
CA LYS A 124 12.52 16.61 -6.70
C LYS A 124 12.02 15.18 -6.51
N ARG A 125 11.81 14.47 -7.62
CA ARG A 125 11.29 13.10 -7.64
C ARG A 125 11.98 12.13 -6.68
N GLY A 126 13.31 12.17 -6.57
CA GLY A 126 14.05 11.33 -5.61
C GLY A 126 13.70 11.64 -4.16
N THR A 127 13.67 12.92 -3.80
CA THR A 127 13.25 13.39 -2.47
C THR A 127 11.79 13.05 -2.18
N SER A 128 10.91 13.16 -3.18
CA SER A 128 9.50 12.76 -3.04
C SER A 128 9.35 11.28 -2.72
N ILE A 129 10.15 10.40 -3.35
CA ILE A 129 10.17 8.96 -3.04
C ILE A 129 10.58 8.73 -1.59
N ILE A 130 11.67 9.37 -1.14
CA ILE A 130 12.18 9.22 0.23
C ILE A 130 11.14 9.67 1.26
N ILE A 131 10.58 10.88 1.11
CA ILE A 131 9.61 11.40 2.07
C ILE A 131 8.36 10.51 2.10
N SER A 132 7.89 10.03 0.95
CA SER A 132 6.73 9.15 0.93
C SER A 132 7.01 7.77 1.53
N ALA A 133 8.22 7.25 1.36
CA ALA A 133 8.65 6.01 2.02
C ALA A 133 8.74 6.18 3.54
N LEU A 134 9.07 7.37 4.06
CA LEU A 134 9.00 7.64 5.50
C LEU A 134 7.56 7.64 6.03
N PHE A 135 6.59 8.11 5.25
CA PHE A 135 5.16 7.98 5.62
C PHE A 135 4.71 6.51 5.62
N TYR A 136 5.18 5.73 4.65
CA TYR A 136 4.95 4.28 4.58
C TYR A 136 5.56 3.55 5.78
N GLU A 137 6.81 3.86 6.12
CA GLU A 137 7.47 3.36 7.32
C GLU A 137 6.70 3.75 8.58
N GLY A 138 6.26 5.00 8.70
CA GLY A 138 5.43 5.47 9.82
C GLY A 138 4.10 4.69 9.93
N TYR A 139 3.49 4.33 8.82
CA TYR A 139 2.29 3.47 8.79
C TYR A 139 2.57 2.08 9.37
N TYR A 140 3.70 1.47 9.06
CA TYR A 140 4.10 0.15 9.59
C TYR A 140 4.68 0.19 11.00
N PHE A 141 5.30 1.31 11.38
CA PHE A 141 5.76 1.55 12.74
C PHE A 141 4.61 1.51 13.75
N VAL A 142 3.45 2.03 13.35
CA VAL A 142 2.20 1.92 14.12
C VAL A 142 1.80 0.46 14.34
N VAL A 143 1.88 -0.39 13.32
CA VAL A 143 1.58 -1.82 13.43
C VAL A 143 2.53 -2.48 14.44
N LEU A 144 3.83 -2.19 14.32
CA LEU A 144 4.89 -2.71 15.20
C LEU A 144 4.67 -2.38 16.68
N ILE A 145 4.31 -1.13 17.00
CA ILE A 145 4.07 -0.72 18.39
C ILE A 145 2.87 -1.46 18.98
N ASN A 146 1.82 -1.69 18.18
CA ASN A 146 0.62 -2.36 18.68
C ASN A 146 0.73 -3.89 18.68
N ALA A 147 1.71 -4.45 17.94
CA ALA A 147 2.02 -5.87 17.89
C ALA A 147 3.35 -6.22 18.58
N LEU A 148 3.82 -5.40 19.54
CA LEU A 148 5.09 -5.53 20.27
C LEU A 148 5.46 -6.96 20.73
N PRO A 149 4.54 -7.81 21.23
CA PRO A 149 4.87 -9.20 21.59
C PRO A 149 5.36 -10.05 20.41
N GLY A 150 5.00 -9.71 19.17
CA GLY A 150 5.38 -10.42 17.95
C GLY A 150 6.77 -10.07 17.40
N PHE A 151 7.42 -9.00 17.90
CA PHE A 151 8.70 -8.50 17.36
C PHE A 151 9.73 -8.17 18.45
N PRO A 152 10.25 -9.17 19.19
CA PRO A 152 11.17 -8.93 20.30
C PRO A 152 12.59 -8.50 19.85
N GLY A 153 13.24 -7.61 20.60
CA GLY A 153 14.67 -7.31 20.43
C GLY A 153 15.04 -6.73 19.06
N TRP A 154 16.04 -7.32 18.39
CA TRP A 154 16.56 -6.84 17.10
C TRP A 154 15.58 -6.96 15.93
N TYR A 155 14.50 -7.73 16.06
CA TYR A 155 13.47 -7.84 15.03
C TYR A 155 12.73 -6.51 14.80
N PHE A 156 12.57 -5.70 15.85
CA PHE A 156 11.92 -4.40 15.78
C PHE A 156 12.64 -3.42 14.83
N PRO A 157 13.93 -3.09 15.02
CA PRO A 157 14.63 -2.18 14.11
C PRO A 157 14.83 -2.75 12.70
N LEU A 158 14.98 -4.07 12.55
CA LEU A 158 15.11 -4.70 11.24
C LEU A 158 13.82 -4.58 10.41
N PHE A 159 12.66 -4.77 11.04
CA PHE A 159 11.37 -4.61 10.38
C PHE A 159 11.14 -3.17 9.92
N ILE A 160 11.56 -2.18 10.70
CA ILE A 160 11.47 -0.76 10.32
C ILE A 160 12.34 -0.47 9.10
N LEU A 161 13.59 -0.94 9.10
CA LEU A 161 14.50 -0.77 7.97
C LEU A 161 13.95 -1.46 6.70
N ASP A 162 13.39 -2.65 6.85
CA ASP A 162 12.75 -3.36 5.74
C ASP A 162 11.51 -2.60 5.23
N SER A 163 10.72 -2.02 6.15
CA SER A 163 9.58 -1.15 5.81
C SER A 163 9.95 0.02 4.96
N PHE A 164 11.01 0.71 5.36
CA PHE A 164 11.52 1.82 4.58
C PHE A 164 12.06 1.35 3.22
N ALA A 165 12.84 0.26 3.18
CA ALA A 165 13.44 -0.27 1.96
C ALA A 165 12.39 -0.70 0.92
N ILE A 166 11.37 -1.43 1.35
CA ILE A 166 10.27 -1.85 0.48
C ILE A 166 9.39 -0.68 0.07
N GLY A 167 9.16 0.27 0.97
CA GLY A 167 8.53 1.56 0.64
C GLY A 167 9.25 2.25 -0.51
N LEU A 168 10.59 2.36 -0.46
CA LEU A 168 11.40 2.93 -1.55
C LEU A 168 11.21 2.19 -2.87
N ILE A 169 11.15 0.84 -2.84
CA ILE A 169 10.98 0.01 -4.04
C ILE A 169 9.61 0.25 -4.68
N TYR A 170 8.52 0.11 -3.90
CA TYR A 170 7.15 0.21 -4.44
C TYR A 170 6.82 1.62 -4.92
N ILE A 171 7.17 2.62 -4.12
CA ILE A 171 6.94 4.03 -4.43
C ILE A 171 7.84 4.44 -5.60
N GLY A 172 9.08 3.95 -5.63
CA GLY A 172 10.01 4.16 -6.74
C GLY A 172 9.50 3.57 -8.06
N LEU A 173 8.96 2.35 -8.03
CA LEU A 173 8.34 1.68 -9.18
C LEU A 173 7.15 2.47 -9.70
N TYR A 174 6.28 3.00 -8.84
CA TYR A 174 5.22 3.90 -9.26
C TYR A 174 5.80 5.18 -9.88
N ALA A 175 6.83 5.77 -9.27
CA ALA A 175 7.41 7.00 -9.79
C ALA A 175 7.92 6.83 -11.24
N VAL A 176 8.47 5.65 -11.57
CA VAL A 176 8.97 5.28 -12.92
C VAL A 176 7.85 4.91 -13.87
N SER A 177 7.01 3.96 -13.48
CA SER A 177 5.98 3.39 -14.35
C SER A 177 4.73 4.26 -14.47
N LYS A 178 4.50 5.14 -13.48
CA LYS A 178 3.27 5.90 -13.27
C LYS A 178 2.03 5.00 -13.23
N SER A 179 2.18 3.80 -12.66
CA SER A 179 1.13 2.81 -12.51
C SER A 179 1.16 2.17 -11.13
N ILE A 180 0.05 2.31 -10.40
CA ILE A 180 -0.12 1.63 -9.12
C ILE A 180 -0.19 0.11 -9.29
N TYR A 181 -0.63 -0.37 -10.46
CA TYR A 181 -0.81 -1.79 -10.71
C TYR A 181 0.50 -2.57 -10.74
N ILE A 182 1.60 -2.00 -11.25
CA ILE A 182 2.91 -2.68 -11.20
C ILE A 182 3.35 -2.87 -9.75
N SER A 183 3.31 -1.79 -8.98
CA SER A 183 3.74 -1.83 -7.59
C SER A 183 2.85 -2.78 -6.78
N MET A 184 1.53 -2.77 -7.04
CA MET A 184 0.59 -3.71 -6.43
C MET A 184 0.88 -5.16 -6.82
N THR A 185 1.13 -5.45 -8.09
CA THR A 185 1.44 -6.82 -8.53
C THR A 185 2.70 -7.31 -7.85
N LEU A 186 3.77 -6.49 -7.78
CA LEU A 186 4.98 -6.87 -7.07
C LEU A 186 4.71 -7.11 -5.57
N GLN A 187 3.98 -6.19 -4.93
CA GLN A 187 3.65 -6.30 -3.52
C GLN A 187 2.84 -7.55 -3.21
N ILE A 188 1.78 -7.81 -3.99
CA ILE A 188 0.94 -9.01 -3.84
C ILE A 188 1.75 -10.26 -4.11
N SER A 189 2.60 -10.28 -5.15
CA SER A 189 3.46 -11.44 -5.44
C SER A 189 4.40 -11.75 -4.27
N LEU A 190 4.97 -10.73 -3.64
CA LEU A 190 5.83 -10.88 -2.48
C LEU A 190 5.05 -11.31 -1.22
N LEU A 191 3.87 -10.73 -0.97
CA LEU A 191 2.97 -11.14 0.12
C LEU A 191 2.49 -12.58 -0.04
N MET A 192 2.25 -13.05 -1.26
CA MET A 192 1.86 -14.43 -1.51
C MET A 192 2.99 -15.43 -1.26
N MET A 193 4.26 -14.97 -1.23
CA MET A 193 5.37 -15.84 -0.83
C MET A 193 5.25 -16.27 0.63
N VAL A 194 4.50 -15.55 1.50
CA VAL A 194 4.18 -15.98 2.88
C VAL A 194 3.58 -17.39 2.89
N ILE A 195 2.81 -17.76 1.85
CA ILE A 195 2.14 -19.06 1.77
C ILE A 195 3.14 -20.19 1.49
N PHE A 196 4.26 -19.88 0.83
CA PHE A 196 5.24 -20.87 0.36
C PHE A 196 6.55 -20.89 1.14
N ILE A 197 6.86 -19.81 1.87
CA ILE A 197 8.07 -19.69 2.69
C ILE A 197 7.68 -19.98 4.15
N PRO A 198 8.33 -20.95 4.82
CA PRO A 198 8.09 -21.16 6.25
C PRO A 198 8.41 -19.86 7.02
N PRO A 199 7.72 -19.57 8.14
CA PRO A 199 8.03 -18.41 8.96
C PRO A 199 9.50 -18.49 9.36
N LEU A 200 10.31 -17.62 8.77
CA LEU A 200 11.76 -17.57 8.91
C LEU A 200 12.13 -16.22 9.48
N PRO A 201 13.17 -16.13 10.33
CA PRO A 201 13.71 -14.87 10.78
C PRO A 201 14.49 -14.21 9.63
N ALA A 202 13.79 -13.77 8.59
CA ALA A 202 14.37 -13.11 7.43
C ALA A 202 13.86 -11.67 7.30
N ALA A 203 14.66 -10.86 6.63
CA ALA A 203 14.51 -9.41 6.47
C ALA A 203 13.41 -9.01 5.47
N PHE A 204 12.33 -9.78 5.37
CA PHE A 204 11.20 -9.48 4.52
C PHE A 204 9.93 -9.52 5.38
N PHE A 205 9.05 -8.52 5.27
CA PHE A 205 7.74 -8.47 5.92
C PHE A 205 6.95 -9.79 5.92
N TYR A 206 7.17 -10.61 4.88
CA TYR A 206 6.47 -11.85 4.59
C TYR A 206 6.92 -13.02 5.46
N THR A 207 8.10 -12.94 6.05
CA THR A 207 8.68 -14.04 6.84
C THR A 207 8.52 -13.82 8.34
N LEU A 208 8.07 -12.62 8.71
CA LEU A 208 8.03 -12.09 10.08
C LEU A 208 6.62 -12.09 10.70
N VAL A 209 5.66 -12.78 10.09
CA VAL A 209 4.31 -12.94 10.65
C VAL A 209 4.40 -13.78 11.94
N PRO A 210 3.97 -13.28 13.10
CA PRO A 210 3.94 -14.10 14.31
C PRO A 210 2.95 -15.25 14.13
N SER A 211 3.38 -16.47 14.46
CA SER A 211 2.56 -17.68 14.52
C SER A 211 1.48 -17.58 15.59
#